data_AF-A0A806U3P6-F1
#
_entry.id   AF-A0A806U3P6-F1
#
_cell.length_a   1.000
_cell.length_b   1.000
_cell.length_c   1.000
_cell.angle_alpha   90.00
_cell.angle_beta   90.00
_cell.angle_gamma   90.00
#
_symmetry.space_group_name_H-M   'P 1'
#
loop_
_entity.id
_entity.type
_entity.pdbx_description
1 polymer ?
#
loop_
_entity_poly.entity_id
_entity_poly.type
_entity_poly.pdbx_seq_one_letter_code
_entity_poly.pdbx_strand_id
1 'polypeptide(L)'
;MRIKNYFLFIFPLILLLVASCDPSSTPKEKYYSSTKSTNLELENVKSVSIGSSKYDVAIGLKKKPKFIEVTEQPPYTTYIYGKSTEKYDVEFKIVDNQVSRYDLISNKYATEKGIHTGDSKQSVVRAYGKNYYEREDTGATIIGYFDKTHKLNIEFSLDDKDKVGGVLVQKLNN
;
A
#
# COMPACT_ATOMS: atom_id res chain seq x y z
N MET A 1 55.69 -34.32 -7.89
CA MET A 1 54.60 -33.94 -8.82
C MET A 1 53.85 -32.76 -8.19
N ARG A 2 53.89 -31.59 -8.83
CA ARG A 2 53.32 -30.32 -8.35
C ARG A 2 51.80 -30.34 -8.47
N ILE A 3 51.06 -30.25 -7.36
CA ILE A 3 49.62 -29.89 -7.39
C ILE A 3 49.52 -28.41 -7.04
N LYS A 4 48.88 -27.68 -7.96
CA LYS A 4 48.81 -26.22 -8.02
C LYS A 4 47.95 -25.66 -6.90
N ASN A 5 48.42 -24.57 -6.28
CA ASN A 5 47.60 -23.67 -5.47
C ASN A 5 46.43 -23.14 -6.31
N TYR A 6 45.21 -23.55 -5.99
CA TYR A 6 43.99 -22.84 -6.36
C TYR A 6 43.44 -22.14 -5.11
N PHE A 7 44.26 -21.25 -4.56
CA PHE A 7 43.80 -20.22 -3.64
C PHE A 7 43.62 -18.95 -4.48
N LEU A 8 42.56 -18.18 -4.19
CA LEU A 8 42.14 -16.96 -4.87
C LEU A 8 41.36 -17.15 -6.19
N PHE A 9 40.03 -17.01 -6.09
CA PHE A 9 39.21 -16.00 -6.78
C PHE A 9 37.71 -16.40 -6.73
N ILE A 10 37.14 -16.57 -5.53
CA ILE A 10 35.67 -16.68 -5.35
C ILE A 10 35.21 -15.67 -4.29
N PHE A 11 35.82 -14.48 -4.28
CA PHE A 11 35.53 -13.46 -3.27
C PHE A 11 35.34 -12.01 -3.79
N PRO A 12 34.96 -11.76 -5.06
CA PRO A 12 34.31 -10.49 -5.36
C PRO A 12 32.95 -10.62 -6.08
N LEU A 13 32.35 -11.82 -6.20
CA LEU A 13 31.03 -11.96 -6.84
C LEU A 13 29.85 -11.91 -5.86
N ILE A 14 30.09 -12.13 -4.57
CA ILE A 14 29.04 -12.14 -3.53
C ILE A 14 28.66 -10.70 -3.09
N LEU A 15 29.47 -9.69 -3.38
CA LEU A 15 29.22 -8.29 -3.01
C LEU A 15 28.19 -7.56 -3.90
N LEU A 16 27.75 -8.16 -5.01
CA LEU A 16 26.76 -7.57 -5.92
C LEU A 16 25.30 -7.93 -5.60
N LEU A 17 25.04 -8.75 -4.57
CA LEU A 17 23.69 -9.23 -4.24
C LEU A 17 22.96 -8.39 -3.17
N VAL A 18 23.53 -7.28 -2.72
CA VAL A 18 22.97 -6.45 -1.64
C VAL A 18 22.81 -4.99 -2.09
N ALA A 19 21.96 -4.74 -3.09
CA ALA A 19 21.34 -3.43 -3.31
C ALA A 19 20.23 -3.51 -4.39
N SER A 20 19.13 -4.21 -4.10
CA SER A 20 17.87 -4.01 -4.85
C SER A 20 16.84 -3.22 -4.03
N CYS A 21 17.27 -2.47 -3.03
CA CYS A 21 16.44 -1.41 -2.48
C CYS A 21 16.58 -0.21 -3.42
N ASP A 22 15.47 0.23 -4.00
CA ASP A 22 15.41 1.51 -4.68
C ASP A 22 15.83 2.59 -3.67
N PRO A 23 16.99 3.26 -3.87
CA PRO A 23 17.50 4.24 -2.91
C PRO A 23 16.58 5.46 -2.79
N SER A 24 15.63 5.64 -3.72
CA SER A 24 14.62 6.70 -3.67
C SER A 24 13.44 6.37 -2.76
N SER A 25 13.21 5.10 -2.43
CA SER A 25 12.11 4.70 -1.54
C SER A 25 12.51 4.87 -0.07
N THR A 26 11.77 5.71 0.65
CA THR A 26 11.92 5.83 2.10
C THR A 26 10.83 5.02 2.80
N PRO A 27 11.16 4.10 3.73
CA PRO A 27 10.16 3.27 4.40
C PRO A 27 9.30 4.13 5.33
N LYS A 28 7.98 3.93 5.30
CA LYS A 28 7.01 4.69 6.13
C LYS A 28 7.29 4.54 7.62
N GLU A 29 7.86 3.42 8.04
CA GLU A 29 8.19 3.08 9.43
C GLU A 29 9.13 4.13 10.06
N LYS A 30 9.98 4.78 9.25
CA LYS A 30 10.86 5.89 9.68
C LYS A 30 10.08 7.08 10.26
N TYR A 31 8.85 7.28 9.81
CA TYR A 31 7.99 8.39 10.21
C TYR A 31 7.03 8.02 11.35
N TYR A 32 6.91 6.74 11.69
CA TYR A 32 5.88 6.27 12.63
C TYR A 32 5.97 6.94 14.00
N SER A 33 7.17 7.09 14.57
CA SER A 33 7.33 7.66 15.91
C SER A 33 7.06 9.17 15.94
N SER A 34 7.52 9.91 14.93
CA SER A 34 7.44 11.38 14.86
C SER A 34 6.08 11.90 14.40
N THR A 35 5.31 11.12 13.65
CA THR A 35 3.98 11.53 13.17
C THR A 35 2.92 11.38 14.25
N LYS A 36 2.08 12.41 14.44
CA LYS A 36 0.93 12.33 15.36
C LYS A 36 -0.15 11.41 14.80
N SER A 37 -0.89 10.73 15.67
CA SER A 37 -1.97 9.85 15.24
C SER A 37 -3.13 10.64 14.61
N THR A 38 -3.76 10.04 13.60
CA THR A 38 -5.05 10.45 13.03
C THR A 38 -6.03 9.31 13.21
N ASN A 39 -7.26 9.60 13.63
CA ASN A 39 -8.29 8.56 13.74
C ASN A 39 -8.75 8.11 12.34
N LEU A 40 -8.58 6.82 12.05
CA LEU A 40 -8.97 6.14 10.82
C LEU A 40 -9.93 4.97 11.09
N GLU A 41 -10.52 4.86 12.29
CA GLU A 41 -11.39 3.75 12.71
C GLU A 41 -12.53 3.46 11.72
N LEU A 42 -13.11 4.52 11.14
CA LEU A 42 -14.23 4.42 10.20
C LEU A 42 -13.77 4.31 8.74
N GLU A 43 -12.46 4.28 8.47
CA GLU A 43 -11.94 4.23 7.10
C GLU A 43 -12.39 2.95 6.39
N ASN A 44 -12.99 3.13 5.22
CA ASN A 44 -13.55 2.05 4.43
C ASN A 44 -13.70 2.46 2.96
N VAL A 45 -13.94 1.48 2.11
CA VAL A 45 -14.42 1.67 0.74
C VAL A 45 -15.69 0.86 0.55
N LYS A 46 -16.82 1.52 0.32
CA LYS A 46 -18.13 0.85 0.12
C LYS A 46 -18.46 -0.14 1.26
N SER A 47 -18.24 0.26 2.52
CA SER A 47 -18.44 -0.57 3.73
C SER A 47 -17.43 -1.71 3.92
N VAL A 48 -16.36 -1.76 3.11
CA VAL A 48 -15.27 -2.71 3.27
C VAL A 48 -14.11 -2.01 3.97
N SER A 49 -13.80 -2.42 5.20
CA SER A 49 -12.71 -1.90 6.01
C SER A 49 -11.55 -2.90 6.08
N ILE A 50 -10.41 -2.44 6.60
CA ILE A 50 -9.37 -3.37 7.08
C ILE A 50 -9.98 -4.27 8.16
N GLY A 51 -9.76 -5.58 8.05
CA GLY A 51 -10.35 -6.61 8.92
C GLY A 51 -11.70 -7.17 8.42
N SER A 52 -12.36 -6.54 7.45
CA SER A 52 -13.56 -7.12 6.82
C SER A 52 -13.27 -8.48 6.20
N SER A 53 -14.26 -9.36 6.15
CA SER A 53 -14.08 -10.68 5.55
C SER A 53 -14.02 -10.60 4.01
N LYS A 54 -13.49 -11.64 3.36
CA LYS A 54 -13.56 -11.74 1.89
C LYS A 54 -14.98 -11.70 1.33
N TYR A 55 -15.97 -12.12 2.11
CA TYR A 55 -17.38 -12.10 1.73
C TYR A 55 -17.95 -10.68 1.77
N ASP A 56 -17.55 -9.88 2.75
CA ASP A 56 -17.93 -8.47 2.87
C ASP A 56 -17.42 -7.66 1.67
N VAL A 57 -16.27 -8.02 1.09
CA VAL A 57 -15.76 -7.38 -0.15
C VAL A 57 -16.79 -7.49 -1.28
N ALA A 58 -17.31 -8.69 -1.54
CA ALA A 58 -18.26 -8.92 -2.62
C ALA A 58 -19.63 -8.27 -2.34
N ILE A 59 -20.05 -8.25 -1.06
CA ILE A 59 -21.30 -7.62 -0.61
C ILE A 59 -21.19 -6.09 -0.74
N GLY A 60 -20.13 -5.49 -0.20
CA GLY A 60 -19.90 -4.05 -0.21
C GLY A 60 -19.77 -3.49 -1.63
N LEU A 61 -19.06 -4.21 -2.50
CA LEU A 61 -18.94 -3.84 -3.92
C LEU A 61 -20.13 -4.25 -4.78
N LYS A 62 -21.08 -5.00 -4.22
CA LYS A 62 -22.28 -5.52 -4.89
C LYS A 62 -21.97 -6.32 -6.17
N LYS A 63 -20.81 -6.97 -6.21
CA LYS A 63 -20.33 -7.79 -7.33
C LYS A 63 -19.17 -8.67 -6.89
N LYS A 64 -18.93 -9.75 -7.62
CA LYS A 64 -17.76 -10.63 -7.42
C LYS A 64 -16.50 -9.98 -8.02
N PRO A 65 -15.29 -10.29 -7.50
CA PRO A 65 -14.04 -9.85 -8.12
C PRO A 65 -13.95 -10.38 -9.55
N LYS A 66 -13.36 -9.59 -10.45
CA LYS A 66 -13.17 -9.99 -11.85
C LYS A 66 -11.94 -10.90 -11.99
N PHE A 67 -10.93 -10.67 -11.16
CA PHE A 67 -9.73 -11.49 -11.09
C PHE A 67 -9.44 -11.83 -9.63
N ILE A 68 -8.93 -13.05 -9.43
CA ILE A 68 -8.50 -13.55 -8.14
C ILE A 68 -7.09 -14.10 -8.35
N GLU A 69 -6.13 -13.56 -7.61
CA GLU A 69 -4.75 -14.04 -7.60
C GLU A 69 -4.46 -14.66 -6.23
N VAL A 70 -3.78 -15.80 -6.23
CA VAL A 70 -3.38 -16.51 -5.00
C VAL A 70 -1.86 -16.54 -4.95
N THR A 71 -1.30 -16.05 -3.85
CA THR A 71 0.12 -16.20 -3.53
C THR A 71 0.24 -17.21 -2.40
N GLU A 72 1.15 -18.16 -2.53
CA GLU A 72 1.32 -19.26 -1.56
C GLU A 72 2.33 -18.91 -0.45
N GLN A 73 3.28 -18.01 -0.70
CA GLN A 73 4.39 -17.74 0.22
C GLN A 73 4.74 -16.23 0.33
N PRO A 74 4.37 -15.56 1.43
CA PRO A 74 3.38 -15.98 2.42
C PRO A 74 1.97 -16.08 1.80
N PRO A 75 1.06 -16.89 2.36
CA PRO A 75 -0.26 -17.11 1.78
C PRO A 75 -1.12 -15.85 1.83
N TYR A 76 -1.63 -15.41 0.68
CA TYR A 76 -2.67 -14.39 0.58
C TYR A 76 -3.44 -14.50 -0.73
N THR A 77 -4.62 -13.90 -0.77
CA THR A 77 -5.45 -13.78 -1.98
C THR A 77 -5.65 -12.32 -2.32
N THR A 78 -5.51 -11.95 -3.58
CA THR A 78 -5.85 -10.61 -4.07
C THR A 78 -7.16 -10.66 -4.84
N TYR A 79 -8.13 -9.85 -4.42
CA TYR A 79 -9.39 -9.64 -5.15
C TYR A 79 -9.30 -8.36 -5.96
N ILE A 80 -9.41 -8.46 -7.29
CA ILE A 80 -9.19 -7.34 -8.20
C ILE A 80 -10.48 -7.02 -8.96
N TYR A 81 -10.83 -5.74 -8.97
CA TYR A 81 -11.98 -5.21 -9.70
C TYR A 81 -11.51 -4.15 -10.68
N GLY A 82 -11.75 -4.35 -11.97
CA GLY A 82 -11.43 -3.38 -13.02
C GLY A 82 -11.34 -4.01 -14.39
N LYS A 83 -10.49 -3.46 -15.27
CA LYS A 83 -10.37 -3.95 -16.65
C LYS A 83 -9.45 -5.17 -16.73
N SER A 84 -8.30 -5.10 -16.09
CA SER A 84 -7.27 -6.15 -15.97
C SER A 84 -6.57 -6.08 -14.60
N THR A 85 -5.62 -6.98 -14.36
CA THR A 85 -4.74 -6.98 -13.18
C THR A 85 -3.77 -5.79 -13.14
N GLU A 86 -3.45 -5.20 -14.30
CA GLU A 86 -2.62 -3.99 -14.42
C GLU A 86 -3.44 -2.69 -14.47
N LYS A 87 -4.72 -2.78 -14.86
CA LYS A 87 -5.63 -1.63 -15.03
C LYS A 87 -6.89 -1.86 -14.21
N TYR A 88 -6.72 -1.84 -12.90
CA TYR A 88 -7.80 -2.06 -11.94
C TYR A 88 -8.36 -0.75 -11.36
N ASP A 89 -9.58 -0.81 -10.86
CA ASP A 89 -10.25 0.29 -10.16
C ASP A 89 -9.97 0.22 -8.64
N VAL A 90 -10.03 -0.99 -8.08
CA VAL A 90 -9.71 -1.33 -6.68
C VAL A 90 -9.19 -2.76 -6.58
N GLU A 91 -8.20 -2.98 -5.71
CA GLU A 91 -7.78 -4.32 -5.26
C GLU A 91 -7.84 -4.46 -3.74
N PHE A 92 -8.00 -5.69 -3.26
CA PHE A 92 -7.97 -6.04 -1.84
C PHE A 92 -7.01 -7.19 -1.62
N LYS A 93 -6.01 -7.00 -0.76
CA LYS A 93 -5.19 -8.09 -0.23
C LYS A 93 -5.90 -8.72 0.95
N ILE A 94 -6.08 -10.03 0.90
CA ILE A 94 -6.81 -10.83 1.89
C ILE A 94 -5.86 -11.87 2.49
N VAL A 95 -5.68 -11.81 3.81
CA VAL A 95 -4.87 -12.73 4.60
C VAL A 95 -5.79 -13.35 5.66
N ASP A 96 -5.78 -14.66 5.81
CA ASP A 96 -6.61 -15.39 6.79
C ASP A 96 -8.09 -14.96 6.75
N ASN A 97 -8.64 -14.88 5.53
CA ASN A 97 -10.03 -14.47 5.24
C ASN A 97 -10.36 -13.01 5.57
N GLN A 98 -9.39 -12.18 5.97
CA GLN A 98 -9.57 -10.77 6.32
C GLN A 98 -8.83 -9.84 5.36
N VAL A 99 -9.44 -8.70 5.03
CA VAL A 99 -8.80 -7.63 4.26
C VAL A 99 -7.65 -7.04 5.08
N SER A 100 -6.42 -7.16 4.59
CA SER A 100 -5.22 -6.59 5.21
C SER A 100 -4.78 -5.28 4.55
N ARG A 101 -5.14 -5.08 3.28
CA ARG A 101 -4.85 -3.89 2.48
C ARG A 101 -5.90 -3.73 1.39
N TYR A 102 -6.19 -2.50 0.99
CA TYR A 102 -6.83 -2.20 -0.29
C TYR A 102 -6.22 -0.97 -0.95
N ASP A 103 -6.29 -0.95 -2.28
CA ASP A 103 -5.72 0.10 -3.12
C ASP A 103 -6.78 0.65 -4.08
N LEU A 104 -6.93 1.98 -4.15
CA LEU A 104 -7.84 2.70 -5.04
C LEU A 104 -7.03 3.43 -6.11
N ILE A 105 -7.17 3.04 -7.38
CA ILE A 105 -6.38 3.59 -8.51
C ILE A 105 -7.27 4.31 -9.53
N SER A 106 -8.58 4.39 -9.27
CA SER A 106 -9.54 5.10 -10.11
C SER A 106 -10.48 5.97 -9.28
N ASN A 107 -11.12 6.94 -9.94
CA ASN A 107 -12.09 7.85 -9.31
C ASN A 107 -13.47 7.20 -9.07
N LYS A 108 -13.61 5.89 -9.32
CA LYS A 108 -14.85 5.13 -9.12
C LYS A 108 -15.13 4.84 -7.64
N TYR A 109 -14.08 4.86 -6.84
CA TYR A 109 -14.14 4.64 -5.40
C TYR A 109 -13.49 5.82 -4.69
N ALA A 110 -13.98 6.09 -3.50
CA ALA A 110 -13.47 7.12 -2.62
C ALA A 110 -13.24 6.50 -1.24
N THR A 111 -12.37 7.13 -0.46
CA THR A 111 -12.22 6.88 0.96
C THR A 111 -13.50 7.21 1.72
N GLU A 112 -13.58 6.83 2.99
CA GLU A 112 -14.72 7.20 3.84
C GLU A 112 -14.90 8.73 3.90
N LYS A 113 -13.80 9.48 3.84
CA LYS A 113 -13.83 10.95 3.85
C LYS A 113 -14.03 11.57 2.47
N GLY A 114 -14.37 10.77 1.46
CA GLY A 114 -14.72 11.22 0.13
C GLY A 114 -13.53 11.57 -0.77
N ILE A 115 -12.30 11.20 -0.41
CA ILE A 115 -11.13 11.44 -1.27
C ILE A 115 -11.02 10.34 -2.33
N HIS A 116 -10.79 10.73 -3.58
CA HIS A 116 -10.55 9.81 -4.69
C HIS A 116 -9.41 10.30 -5.60
N THR A 117 -9.02 9.49 -6.58
CA THR A 117 -8.00 9.92 -7.54
C THR A 117 -8.43 11.18 -8.30
N GLY A 118 -7.49 12.08 -8.56
CA GLY A 118 -7.70 13.41 -9.13
C GLY A 118 -7.95 14.52 -8.09
N ASP A 119 -8.22 14.19 -6.83
CA ASP A 119 -8.32 15.19 -5.76
C ASP A 119 -6.97 15.84 -5.48
N SER A 120 -6.98 17.07 -4.96
CA SER A 120 -5.75 17.77 -4.60
C SER A 120 -5.18 17.32 -3.26
N LYS A 121 -3.86 17.45 -3.07
CA LYS A 121 -3.19 17.42 -1.76
C LYS A 121 -3.92 18.26 -0.71
N GLN A 122 -4.42 19.44 -1.08
CA GLN A 122 -5.16 20.31 -0.18
C GLN A 122 -6.51 19.72 0.27
N SER A 123 -7.20 18.99 -0.61
CA SER A 123 -8.41 18.24 -0.27
C SER A 123 -8.10 17.15 0.75
N VAL A 124 -7.02 16.40 0.55
CA VAL A 124 -6.55 15.36 1.50
C VAL A 124 -6.29 15.97 2.88
N VAL A 125 -5.48 17.04 2.95
CA VAL A 125 -5.14 17.71 4.22
C VAL A 125 -6.38 18.31 4.89
N ARG A 126 -7.36 18.79 4.12
CA ARG A 126 -8.64 19.28 4.67
C ARG A 126 -9.46 18.15 5.30
N ALA A 127 -9.48 16.96 4.70
CA ALA A 127 -10.24 15.82 5.17
C ALA A 127 -9.57 15.07 6.34
N TYR A 128 -8.24 14.93 6.32
CA TYR A 128 -7.49 14.10 7.28
C TYR A 128 -6.68 14.91 8.30
N GLY A 129 -6.53 16.22 8.10
CA GLY A 129 -5.83 17.12 9.01
C GLY A 129 -4.33 17.24 8.70
N LYS A 130 -3.61 17.94 9.59
CA LYS A 130 -2.19 18.30 9.40
C LYS A 130 -1.20 17.30 10.02
N ASN A 131 -1.69 16.19 10.56
CA ASN A 131 -0.87 15.16 11.23
C ASN A 131 -0.30 14.13 10.23
N TYR A 132 -0.03 14.53 8.99
CA TYR A 132 0.54 13.61 7.99
C TYR A 132 2.06 13.53 8.09
N TYR A 133 2.62 12.45 7.54
CA TYR A 133 4.01 12.42 7.08
C TYR A 133 4.05 12.57 5.56
N GLU A 134 5.19 13.02 5.07
CA GLU A 134 5.51 13.09 3.65
C GLU A 134 6.76 12.25 3.39
N ARG A 135 6.72 11.41 2.36
CA ARG A 135 7.83 10.56 1.95
C ARG A 135 7.87 10.43 0.43
N GLU A 136 9.02 10.05 -0.10
CA GLU A 136 9.17 9.71 -1.52
C GLU A 136 9.13 8.19 -1.69
N ASP A 137 8.42 7.74 -2.72
CA ASP A 137 8.34 6.33 -3.11
C ASP A 137 8.34 6.19 -4.63
N THR A 138 9.39 5.57 -5.19
CA THR A 138 9.51 5.33 -6.64
C THR A 138 9.32 6.61 -7.49
N GLY A 139 9.74 7.76 -6.96
CA GLY A 139 9.61 9.07 -7.61
C GLY A 139 8.27 9.79 -7.43
N ALA A 140 7.33 9.23 -6.66
CA ALA A 140 6.10 9.90 -6.28
C ALA A 140 6.17 10.42 -4.84
N THR A 141 5.69 11.65 -4.63
CA THR A 141 5.45 12.18 -3.29
C THR A 141 4.24 11.47 -2.69
N ILE A 142 4.42 10.94 -1.48
CA ILE A 142 3.38 10.25 -0.71
C ILE A 142 3.00 11.09 0.50
N ILE A 143 1.71 11.30 0.71
CA ILE A 143 1.16 11.82 1.97
C ILE A 143 0.54 10.67 2.73
N GLY A 144 0.98 10.43 3.96
CA GLY A 144 0.45 9.34 4.77
C GLY A 144 0.01 9.76 6.16
N TYR A 145 -0.90 8.97 6.72
CA TYR A 145 -1.41 9.13 8.07
C TYR A 145 -1.33 7.80 8.80
N PHE A 146 -1.02 7.86 10.09
CA PHE A 146 -1.04 6.69 10.97
C PHE A 146 -2.19 6.80 11.95
N ASP A 147 -2.96 5.73 12.08
CA ASP A 147 -3.77 5.47 13.27
C ASP A 147 -3.00 4.51 14.18
N LYS A 148 -2.41 5.05 15.24
CA LYS A 148 -1.61 4.29 16.19
C LYS A 148 -2.46 3.46 17.14
N THR A 149 -3.71 3.86 17.35
CA THR A 149 -4.68 3.17 18.23
C THR A 149 -5.23 1.93 17.52
N HIS A 150 -5.73 2.11 16.29
CA HIS A 150 -6.36 1.04 15.51
C HIS A 150 -5.38 0.27 14.61
N LYS A 151 -4.09 0.65 14.62
CA LYS A 151 -3.03 0.04 13.81
C LYS A 151 -3.34 0.10 12.31
N LEU A 152 -3.76 1.27 11.84
CA LEU A 152 -4.05 1.52 10.44
C LEU A 152 -3.09 2.54 9.85
N ASN A 153 -2.92 2.46 8.54
CA ASN A 153 -2.20 3.45 7.76
C ASN A 153 -2.95 3.71 6.45
N ILE A 154 -3.05 4.97 6.06
CA ILE A 154 -3.53 5.39 4.75
C ILE A 154 -2.45 6.25 4.10
N GLU A 155 -2.16 5.99 2.83
CA GLU A 155 -1.22 6.72 2.00
C GLU A 155 -1.91 7.19 0.72
N PHE A 156 -1.57 8.41 0.29
CA PHE A 156 -2.01 9.03 -0.94
C PHE A 156 -0.78 9.31 -1.79
N SER A 157 -0.63 8.59 -2.90
CA SER A 157 0.41 8.89 -3.88
C SER A 157 -0.01 10.08 -4.72
N LEU A 158 0.87 11.06 -4.88
CA LEU A 158 0.63 12.27 -5.66
C LEU A 158 1.35 12.21 -7.01
N ASP A 159 0.71 12.78 -8.03
CA ASP A 159 1.35 13.09 -9.31
C ASP A 159 2.11 14.42 -9.26
N ASP A 160 2.81 14.76 -10.36
CA ASP A 160 3.58 16.00 -10.51
C ASP A 160 2.76 17.29 -10.37
N LYS A 161 1.42 17.20 -10.28
CA LYS A 161 0.49 18.32 -10.11
C LYS A 161 -0.17 18.33 -8.74
N ASP A 162 0.41 17.62 -7.76
CA ASP A 162 -0.14 17.46 -6.41
C ASP A 162 -1.57 16.88 -6.41
N LYS A 163 -1.88 16.01 -7.38
CA LYS A 163 -3.16 15.30 -7.45
C LYS A 163 -2.99 13.85 -7.01
N VAL A 164 -4.00 13.33 -6.31
CA VAL A 164 -4.02 11.93 -5.86
C VAL A 164 -4.04 11.01 -7.08
N GLY A 165 -2.97 10.26 -7.29
CA GLY A 165 -2.87 9.20 -8.29
C GLY A 165 -3.35 7.84 -7.76
N GLY A 166 -3.22 7.61 -6.46
CA GLY A 166 -3.67 6.38 -5.81
C GLY A 166 -3.87 6.55 -4.30
N VAL A 167 -4.68 5.68 -3.72
CA VAL A 167 -4.90 5.61 -2.27
C VAL A 167 -4.66 4.18 -1.80
N LEU A 168 -3.77 4.00 -0.83
CA LEU A 168 -3.47 2.72 -0.19
C LEU A 168 -3.93 2.78 1.26
N VAL A 169 -4.73 1.80 1.70
CA VAL A 169 -5.08 1.63 3.12
C VAL A 169 -4.63 0.26 3.56
N GLN A 170 -3.95 0.17 4.70
CA GLN A 170 -3.39 -1.08 5.19
C GLN A 170 -3.41 -1.19 6.71
N LYS A 171 -3.42 -2.44 7.17
CA LYS A 171 -3.07 -2.79 8.54
C LYS A 171 -1.57 -2.56 8.75
N LEU A 172 -1.21 -1.95 9.88
CA LEU A 172 0.17 -1.91 10.34
C LEU A 172 0.55 -3.26 10.94
N ASN A 173 1.69 -3.80 10.50
CA ASN A 173 2.31 -4.93 11.18
C ASN A 173 2.99 -4.41 12.45
N ASN A 174 2.86 -5.17 13.54
CA ASN A 174 3.66 -4.94 14.75
C ASN A 174 5.12 -5.34 14.52
#